data_AF-A0A4Q5NZ89-F1
#
_entry.id   AF-A0A4Q5NZ89-F1
#
_cell.length_a   1.000
_cell.length_b   1.000
_cell.length_c   1.000
_cell.angle_alpha   90.00
_cell.angle_beta   90.00
_cell.angle_gamma   90.00
#
_symmetry.space_group_name_H-M   'P 1'
#
loop_
_entity.id
_entity.type
_entity.pdbx_description
1 polymer ?
#
loop_
_entity_poly.entity_id
_entity_poly.type
_entity_poly.pdbx_seq_one_letter_code
_entity_poly.pdbx_strand_id
1 'polypeptide(L)'
;MQNSPTKLFVSSIKKGDLVESLNRKPYTFTMTSEMKSVSGDLLQKLIEEHGPQRFTKRELNASSDLFGERCALFYTPTECFPEEWVGHGNLDVTLPVATPSYYEFYESRLYQTPRFWVDLLQRATGKIRWTPFFPAHVTIIRYDSISLPYHFLHGAKALLDSLKVSTTGRSDGLYLHYFGAIVDDSPDHVQTEYRQQLVSHPSQARTRIIVSQSNLSGPGLRVITDTEPIVF
;
A
#
# COMPACT_ATOMS: atom_id res chain seq x y z
N MET A 1 -37.21 -10.19 -44.71
CA MET A 1 -37.99 -10.34 -43.47
C MET A 1 -37.08 -10.01 -42.29
N GLN A 2 -37.45 -8.97 -41.53
CA GLN A 2 -36.70 -8.45 -40.39
C GLN A 2 -36.88 -9.39 -39.19
N ASN A 3 -35.79 -9.83 -38.56
CA ASN A 3 -35.84 -10.47 -37.25
C ASN A 3 -35.44 -9.43 -36.20
N SER A 4 -36.45 -8.95 -35.47
CA SER A 4 -36.28 -8.09 -34.29
C SER A 4 -35.63 -8.87 -33.14
N PRO A 5 -34.64 -8.33 -32.43
CA PRO A 5 -34.14 -8.96 -31.22
C PRO A 5 -35.08 -8.68 -30.04
N THR A 6 -35.58 -9.77 -29.48
CA THR A 6 -36.43 -9.90 -28.29
C THR A 6 -35.80 -9.21 -27.07
N LYS A 7 -36.54 -8.29 -26.42
CA LYS A 7 -36.20 -7.79 -25.08
C LYS A 7 -36.47 -8.89 -24.05
N LEU A 8 -35.43 -9.37 -23.37
CA LEU A 8 -35.56 -10.24 -22.19
C LEU A 8 -35.65 -9.36 -20.94
N PHE A 9 -36.82 -9.37 -20.30
CA PHE A 9 -36.99 -8.93 -18.92
C PHE A 9 -36.49 -10.05 -18.00
N VAL A 10 -35.52 -9.76 -17.13
CA VAL A 10 -35.10 -10.72 -16.09
C VAL A 10 -35.81 -10.35 -14.80
N SER A 11 -36.88 -11.10 -14.51
CA SER A 11 -37.49 -11.18 -13.18
C SER A 11 -36.68 -12.14 -12.29
N SER A 12 -36.26 -11.68 -11.12
CA SER A 12 -35.93 -12.45 -9.90
C SER A 12 -35.32 -13.85 -10.09
N ILE A 13 -34.00 -13.97 -10.00
CA ILE A 13 -33.30 -15.27 -9.93
C ILE A 13 -33.19 -15.70 -8.45
N LYS A 14 -33.76 -16.87 -8.13
CA LYS A 14 -33.60 -17.55 -6.84
C LYS A 14 -32.21 -18.17 -6.74
N LYS A 15 -31.61 -18.12 -5.54
CA LYS A 15 -30.40 -18.86 -5.15
C LYS A 15 -30.58 -20.36 -5.47
N GLY A 16 -29.83 -20.89 -6.43
CA GLY A 16 -29.90 -22.32 -6.75
C GLY A 16 -28.96 -22.80 -7.85
N ASP A 17 -28.80 -22.05 -8.94
CA ASP A 17 -28.21 -22.62 -10.16
C ASP A 17 -27.03 -21.79 -10.66
N LEU A 18 -25.81 -22.13 -10.25
CA LEU A 18 -24.57 -21.65 -10.87
C LEU A 18 -23.46 -22.68 -10.64
N VAL A 19 -23.57 -23.81 -11.33
CA VAL A 19 -22.44 -24.70 -11.59
C VAL A 19 -22.49 -25.06 -13.07
N GLU A 20 -21.32 -25.00 -13.71
CA GLU A 20 -21.02 -25.38 -15.11
C GLU A 20 -21.42 -24.40 -16.23
N SER A 21 -20.44 -23.56 -16.62
CA SER A 21 -19.77 -23.66 -17.93
C SER A 21 -19.08 -22.34 -18.31
N LEU A 22 -17.79 -22.21 -17.98
CA LEU A 22 -16.94 -21.14 -18.49
C LEU A 22 -15.85 -21.73 -19.40
N ASN A 23 -16.28 -22.13 -20.59
CA ASN A 23 -15.37 -22.33 -21.72
C ASN A 23 -14.95 -20.95 -22.25
N ARG A 24 -13.68 -20.63 -22.06
CA ARG A 24 -13.02 -19.39 -22.48
C ARG A 24 -13.06 -19.23 -24.00
N LYS A 25 -13.76 -18.20 -24.48
CA LYS A 25 -13.48 -17.58 -25.78
C LYS A 25 -12.81 -16.22 -25.53
N PRO A 26 -11.76 -15.85 -26.30
CA PRO A 26 -11.22 -14.50 -26.25
C PRO A 26 -12.25 -13.54 -26.85
N TYR A 27 -12.69 -12.56 -26.07
CA TYR A 27 -13.54 -11.47 -26.56
C TYR A 27 -12.65 -10.28 -26.92
N THR A 28 -12.74 -9.84 -28.17
CA THR A 28 -12.17 -8.58 -28.63
C THR A 28 -13.19 -7.48 -28.36
N PHE A 29 -12.85 -6.47 -27.56
CA PHE A 29 -13.75 -5.35 -27.29
C PHE A 29 -13.44 -4.17 -28.20
N THR A 30 -14.45 -3.70 -28.94
CA THR A 30 -14.43 -2.44 -29.66
C THR A 30 -15.09 -1.40 -28.77
N MET A 31 -14.33 -0.42 -28.25
CA MET A 31 -14.89 0.65 -27.43
C MET A 31 -15.88 1.49 -28.24
N THR A 32 -17.16 1.49 -27.86
CA THR A 32 -18.15 2.45 -28.34
C THR A 32 -18.25 3.62 -27.36
N SER A 33 -18.39 4.84 -27.91
CA SER A 33 -18.10 6.12 -27.26
C SER A 33 -19.16 6.63 -26.27
N GLU A 34 -19.89 5.77 -25.58
CA GLU A 34 -20.97 6.20 -24.69
C GLU A 34 -20.93 5.50 -23.33
N MET A 35 -19.86 5.72 -22.57
CA MET A 35 -19.92 5.62 -21.11
C MET A 35 -19.93 7.04 -20.53
N LYS A 36 -21.14 7.52 -20.18
CA LYS A 36 -21.28 8.63 -19.24
C LYS A 36 -20.58 8.20 -17.95
N SER A 37 -19.52 8.89 -17.61
CA SER A 37 -18.66 8.65 -16.45
C SER A 37 -19.50 8.61 -15.17
N VAL A 38 -19.70 7.40 -14.63
CA VAL A 38 -19.84 7.28 -13.17
C VAL A 38 -18.42 7.51 -12.65
N SER A 39 -18.16 8.75 -12.24
CA SER A 39 -16.88 9.21 -11.73
C SER A 39 -16.44 8.36 -10.55
N GLY A 40 -15.23 7.79 -10.61
CA GLY A 40 -14.50 7.35 -9.41
C GLY A 40 -14.09 5.88 -9.32
N ASP A 41 -14.65 4.95 -10.11
CA ASP A 41 -14.49 3.51 -9.81
C ASP A 41 -14.06 2.63 -11.00
N LEU A 42 -13.38 3.17 -12.02
CA LEU A 42 -13.09 2.40 -13.24
C LEU A 42 -12.18 1.19 -12.95
N LEU A 43 -11.04 1.43 -12.31
CA LEU A 43 -10.02 0.42 -12.01
C LEU A 43 -10.53 -0.56 -10.95
N GLN A 44 -11.30 -0.07 -9.98
CA GLN A 44 -11.91 -0.94 -8.98
C GLN A 44 -12.91 -1.92 -9.60
N LYS A 45 -13.80 -1.46 -10.47
CA LYS A 45 -14.73 -2.33 -11.22
C LYS A 45 -14.00 -3.38 -12.04
N LEU A 46 -12.91 -2.99 -12.70
CA LEU A 46 -12.10 -3.92 -13.46
C LEU A 46 -11.52 -5.05 -12.57
N ILE A 47 -11.06 -4.72 -11.36
CA ILE A 47 -10.61 -5.73 -10.37
C ILE A 47 -11.76 -6.62 -9.89
N GLU A 48 -12.96 -6.06 -9.67
CA GLU A 48 -14.12 -6.84 -9.24
C GLU A 48 -14.58 -7.84 -10.31
N GLU A 49 -14.52 -7.45 -11.59
CA GLU A 49 -14.96 -8.28 -12.72
C GLU A 49 -13.91 -9.33 -13.14
N HIS A 50 -12.63 -8.94 -13.17
CA HIS A 50 -11.56 -9.76 -13.76
C HIS A 50 -10.56 -10.31 -12.72
N GLY A 51 -10.69 -9.88 -11.47
CA GLY A 51 -9.76 -10.20 -10.39
C GLY A 51 -8.48 -9.34 -10.40
N PRO A 52 -7.46 -9.74 -9.63
CA PRO A 52 -6.16 -9.06 -9.57
C PRO A 52 -5.54 -8.83 -10.95
N GLN A 53 -5.19 -7.59 -11.26
CA GLN A 53 -4.55 -7.26 -12.55
C GLN A 53 -3.61 -6.06 -12.44
N ARG A 54 -2.70 -5.96 -13.41
CA ARG A 54 -1.81 -4.82 -13.59
C ARG A 54 -2.43 -3.86 -14.59
N PHE A 55 -2.31 -2.57 -14.32
CA PHE A 55 -2.76 -1.53 -15.24
C PHE A 55 -1.58 -0.87 -15.93
N THR A 56 -1.76 -0.55 -17.20
CA THR A 56 -0.81 0.22 -18.02
C THR A 56 -0.89 1.70 -17.68
N LYS A 57 0.19 2.45 -17.98
CA LYS A 57 0.22 3.91 -17.82
C LYS A 57 -0.93 4.63 -18.53
N ARG A 58 -1.36 4.11 -19.69
CA ARG A 58 -2.50 4.65 -20.44
C ARG A 58 -3.82 4.47 -19.68
N GLU A 59 -4.04 3.31 -19.06
CA GLU A 59 -5.25 3.05 -18.27
C GLU A 59 -5.27 3.89 -16.99
N LEU A 60 -4.12 4.03 -16.32
CA LEU A 60 -4.00 4.88 -15.14
C LEU A 60 -4.29 6.36 -15.46
N ASN A 61 -3.77 6.87 -16.58
CA ASN A 61 -4.05 8.24 -17.05
C ASN A 61 -5.51 8.49 -17.44
N ALA A 62 -6.28 7.43 -17.69
CA ALA A 62 -7.71 7.54 -18.00
C ALA A 62 -8.58 7.63 -16.74
N SER A 63 -8.04 7.27 -15.56
CA SER A 63 -8.76 7.47 -14.30
C SER A 63 -8.82 8.96 -13.95
N SER A 64 -10.02 9.41 -13.57
CA SER A 64 -10.27 10.80 -13.15
C SER A 64 -9.84 11.08 -11.71
N ASP A 65 -9.72 10.04 -10.87
CA ASP A 65 -9.26 10.13 -9.49
C ASP A 65 -8.40 8.90 -9.14
N LEU A 66 -7.19 8.88 -9.68
CA LEU A 66 -6.29 7.75 -9.49
C LEU A 66 -5.94 7.53 -8.01
N PHE A 67 -5.91 8.59 -7.21
CA PHE A 67 -5.64 8.49 -5.78
C PHE A 67 -6.82 7.89 -5.01
N GLY A 68 -8.06 8.24 -5.35
CA GLY A 68 -9.27 7.58 -4.86
C GLY A 68 -9.25 6.08 -5.13
N GLU A 69 -8.78 5.69 -6.33
CA GLU A 69 -8.71 4.31 -6.80
C GLU A 69 -7.44 3.55 -6.36
N ARG A 70 -6.56 4.15 -5.56
CA ARG A 70 -5.25 3.58 -5.17
C ARG A 70 -5.30 2.16 -4.60
N CYS A 71 -6.42 1.78 -3.99
CA CYS A 71 -6.61 0.46 -3.41
C CYS A 71 -6.62 -0.68 -4.46
N ALA A 72 -6.94 -0.38 -5.72
CA ALA A 72 -6.92 -1.32 -6.84
C ALA A 72 -5.50 -1.56 -7.39
N LEU A 73 -4.53 -0.72 -7.01
CA LEU A 73 -3.26 -0.60 -7.72
C LEU A 73 -2.13 -1.46 -7.15
N PHE A 74 -2.39 -2.31 -6.15
CA PHE A 74 -1.35 -3.13 -5.49
C PHE A 74 -0.66 -4.14 -6.40
N TYR A 75 -1.20 -4.45 -7.57
CA TYR A 75 -0.53 -5.33 -8.54
C TYR A 75 0.19 -4.55 -9.64
N THR A 76 0.01 -3.22 -9.67
CA THR A 76 0.57 -2.36 -10.70
C THR A 76 1.96 -1.88 -10.27
N PRO A 77 3.01 -2.16 -11.07
CA PRO A 77 4.37 -1.69 -10.81
C PRO A 77 4.51 -0.16 -10.90
N THR A 78 5.52 0.40 -10.23
CA THR A 78 5.76 1.84 -10.14
C THR A 78 6.01 2.48 -11.51
N GLU A 79 6.71 1.81 -12.42
CA GLU A 79 7.04 2.30 -13.76
C GLU A 79 5.80 2.54 -14.64
N CYS A 80 4.66 1.95 -14.28
CA CYS A 80 3.38 2.20 -14.97
C CYS A 80 2.71 3.50 -14.50
N PHE A 81 3.13 4.09 -13.38
CA PHE A 81 2.47 5.28 -12.84
C PHE A 81 2.85 6.55 -13.61
N PRO A 82 1.91 7.51 -13.69
CA PRO A 82 2.25 8.88 -14.04
C PRO A 82 3.18 9.49 -12.97
N GLU A 83 4.15 10.31 -13.38
CA GLU A 83 5.22 10.80 -12.49
C GLU A 83 4.67 11.66 -11.35
N GLU A 84 3.57 12.39 -11.58
CA GLU A 84 2.92 13.21 -10.57
C GLU A 84 2.42 12.41 -9.36
N TRP A 85 2.17 11.10 -9.52
CA TRP A 85 1.73 10.20 -8.46
C TRP A 85 2.87 9.42 -7.79
N VAL A 86 4.11 9.61 -8.26
CA VAL A 86 5.32 9.04 -7.70
C VAL A 86 6.07 10.13 -6.92
N GLY A 87 6.39 9.85 -5.66
CA GLY A 87 7.21 10.74 -4.85
C GLY A 87 8.71 10.54 -5.10
N HIS A 88 9.49 11.59 -4.83
CA HIS A 88 10.92 11.63 -5.07
C HIS A 88 11.63 12.33 -3.91
N GLY A 89 12.94 12.07 -3.76
CA GLY A 89 13.76 12.65 -2.71
C GLY A 89 13.53 11.99 -1.35
N ASN A 90 14.11 12.58 -0.31
CA ASN A 90 14.02 12.06 1.06
C ASN A 90 12.55 12.01 1.50
N LEU A 91 12.16 10.90 2.10
CA LEU A 91 10.85 10.73 2.71
C LEU A 91 10.94 11.12 4.19
N ASP A 92 10.09 12.04 4.63
CA ASP A 92 9.91 12.37 6.04
C ASP A 92 8.42 12.59 6.29
N VAL A 93 7.80 11.63 6.96
CA VAL A 93 6.34 11.57 7.07
C VAL A 93 5.93 11.15 8.47
N THR A 94 4.83 11.73 8.95
CA THR A 94 4.23 11.37 10.24
C THR A 94 2.86 10.72 10.01
N LEU A 95 2.72 9.50 10.52
CA LEU A 95 1.47 8.74 10.51
C LEU A 95 0.70 9.01 11.81
N PRO A 96 -0.65 9.08 11.76
CA PRO A 96 -1.48 9.42 12.92
C PRO A 96 -1.65 8.29 13.93
N VAL A 97 -0.97 7.16 13.72
CA VAL A 97 -0.97 6.00 14.64
C VAL A 97 0.46 5.70 15.03
N ALA A 98 0.67 5.34 16.29
CA ALA A 98 1.93 4.74 16.70
C ALA A 98 2.05 3.34 16.07
N THR A 99 3.28 2.84 15.95
CA THR A 99 3.50 1.40 15.73
C THR A 99 2.78 0.63 16.85
N PRO A 100 2.33 -0.60 16.63
CA PRO A 100 1.70 -1.39 17.68
C PRO A 100 2.77 -1.93 18.64
N SER A 101 2.39 -2.08 19.91
CA SER A 101 3.10 -2.92 20.85
C SER A 101 2.99 -4.40 20.44
N TYR A 102 3.72 -5.27 21.13
CA TYR A 102 3.64 -6.71 20.92
C TYR A 102 2.21 -7.23 21.01
N TYR A 103 1.46 -6.86 22.06
CA TYR A 103 0.08 -7.33 22.26
C TYR A 103 -0.87 -6.82 21.17
N GLU A 104 -0.82 -5.52 20.86
CA GLU A 104 -1.66 -4.92 19.81
C GLU A 104 -1.41 -5.55 18.44
N PHE A 105 -0.15 -5.90 18.16
CA PHE A 105 0.21 -6.57 16.92
C PHE A 105 -0.51 -7.91 16.78
N TYR A 106 -0.59 -8.72 17.84
CA TYR A 106 -1.26 -10.03 17.78
C TYR A 106 -2.79 -9.94 17.84
N GLU A 107 -3.34 -8.95 18.55
CA GLU A 107 -4.78 -8.80 18.68
C GLU A 107 -5.44 -8.17 17.44
N SER A 108 -4.76 -7.23 16.78
CA SER A 108 -5.30 -6.52 15.61
C SER A 108 -4.59 -6.93 14.31
N ARG A 109 -5.30 -7.69 13.48
CA ARG A 109 -4.79 -8.16 12.17
C ARG A 109 -4.43 -7.02 11.21
N LEU A 110 -5.06 -5.85 11.34
CA LEU A 110 -4.76 -4.70 10.49
C LEU A 110 -3.31 -4.26 10.63
N TYR A 111 -2.79 -4.27 11.85
CA TYR A 111 -1.41 -3.91 12.13
C TYR A 111 -0.38 -4.85 11.53
N GLN A 112 -0.74 -6.12 11.35
CA GLN A 112 0.11 -7.13 10.72
C GLN A 112 0.17 -6.98 9.20
N THR A 113 -0.71 -6.18 8.60
CA THR A 113 -0.89 -6.12 7.15
C THR A 113 -0.19 -4.89 6.57
N PRO A 114 0.82 -5.04 5.69
CA PRO A 114 1.50 -3.91 5.05
C PRO A 114 0.55 -2.95 4.32
N ARG A 115 -0.58 -3.46 3.81
CA ARG A 115 -1.61 -2.68 3.10
C ARG A 115 -2.19 -1.52 3.93
N PHE A 116 -2.33 -1.72 5.24
CA PHE A 116 -2.79 -0.65 6.16
C PHE A 116 -1.77 0.49 6.20
N TRP A 117 -0.50 0.15 6.37
CA TRP A 117 0.60 1.11 6.41
C TRP A 117 0.81 1.82 5.07
N VAL A 118 0.68 1.12 3.95
CA VAL A 118 0.70 1.74 2.61
C VAL A 118 -0.39 2.81 2.48
N ASP A 119 -1.63 2.53 2.91
CA ASP A 119 -2.70 3.53 2.82
C ASP A 119 -2.40 4.79 3.64
N LEU A 120 -1.85 4.61 4.85
CA LEU A 120 -1.45 5.73 5.70
C LEU A 120 -0.31 6.56 5.06
N LEU A 121 0.71 5.90 4.51
CA LEU A 121 1.81 6.56 3.79
C LEU A 121 1.29 7.35 2.58
N GLN A 122 0.39 6.75 1.81
CA GLN A 122 -0.19 7.39 0.63
C GLN A 122 -1.00 8.63 1.02
N ARG A 123 -1.84 8.53 2.05
CA ARG A 123 -2.62 9.67 2.57
C ARG A 123 -1.75 10.78 3.13
N ALA A 124 -0.69 10.43 3.85
CA ALA A 124 0.18 11.41 4.48
C ALA A 124 1.09 12.14 3.47
N THR A 125 1.42 11.50 2.34
CA THR A 125 2.28 12.08 1.29
C THR A 125 1.51 12.64 0.09
N GLY A 126 0.25 12.24 -0.10
CA GLY A 126 -0.50 12.51 -1.33
C GLY A 126 0.07 11.79 -2.57
N LYS A 127 0.95 10.79 -2.38
CA LYS A 127 1.56 10.00 -3.45
C LYS A 127 1.11 8.55 -3.38
N ILE A 128 1.07 7.86 -4.51
CA ILE A 128 0.70 6.43 -4.55
C ILE A 128 1.93 5.54 -4.40
N ARG A 129 3.05 5.99 -4.98
CA ARG A 129 4.35 5.32 -4.95
C ARG A 129 5.46 6.29 -4.56
N TRP A 130 6.61 5.74 -4.25
CA TRP A 130 7.85 6.47 -4.04
C TRP A 130 8.95 5.90 -4.92
N THR A 131 9.94 6.73 -5.23
CA THR A 131 11.17 6.28 -5.91
C THR A 131 12.07 5.60 -4.89
N PRO A 132 12.50 4.35 -5.13
CA PRO A 132 13.24 3.60 -4.13
C PRO A 132 14.65 4.15 -3.92
N PHE A 133 15.10 4.14 -2.67
CA PHE A 133 16.51 4.31 -2.30
C PHE A 133 17.25 2.97 -2.32
N PHE A 134 18.50 2.99 -2.76
CA PHE A 134 19.41 1.86 -2.65
C PHE A 134 20.88 2.29 -2.63
N PRO A 135 21.66 1.93 -1.59
CA PRO A 135 21.18 1.47 -0.29
C PRO A 135 20.35 2.55 0.45
N ALA A 136 19.42 2.13 1.29
CA ALA A 136 18.55 3.02 2.06
C ALA A 136 18.92 3.08 3.55
N HIS A 137 18.63 4.20 4.20
CA HIS A 137 18.60 4.32 5.66
C HIS A 137 17.17 4.67 6.08
N VAL A 138 16.58 3.85 6.96
CA VAL A 138 15.21 4.01 7.45
C VAL A 138 15.24 4.24 8.94
N THR A 139 14.73 5.40 9.40
CA THR A 139 14.53 5.67 10.83
C THR A 139 13.02 5.67 11.12
N ILE A 140 12.59 4.82 12.04
CA ILE A 140 11.20 4.77 12.54
C ILE A 140 11.20 5.27 13.97
N ILE A 141 10.51 6.39 14.22
CA ILE A 141 10.39 7.02 15.53
C ILE A 141 8.96 6.84 16.02
N ARG A 142 8.78 6.08 17.09
CA ARG A 142 7.51 5.97 17.81
C ARG A 142 7.42 7.11 18.84
N TYR A 143 6.33 7.86 18.78
CA TYR A 143 5.96 8.79 19.84
C TYR A 143 4.90 8.14 20.72
N ASP A 144 5.13 8.06 22.03
CA ASP A 144 4.20 7.43 22.96
C ASP A 144 4.28 8.04 24.36
N SER A 145 3.20 7.95 25.14
CA SER A 145 3.14 8.45 26.51
C SER A 145 3.82 7.54 27.54
N ILE A 146 4.06 6.29 27.17
CA ILE A 146 4.72 5.29 28.01
C ILE A 146 5.93 4.69 27.31
N SER A 147 6.98 4.37 28.06
CA SER A 147 8.14 3.64 27.52
C SER A 147 7.76 2.17 27.30
N LEU A 148 8.07 1.61 26.12
CA LEU A 148 7.81 0.21 25.82
C LEU A 148 9.12 -0.55 25.64
N PRO A 149 9.38 -1.62 26.42
CA PRO A 149 10.63 -2.36 26.33
C PRO A 149 10.65 -3.23 25.06
N TYR A 150 11.34 -2.81 23.99
CA TYR A 150 11.58 -3.51 22.70
C TYR A 150 10.38 -4.10 21.94
N HIS A 151 9.19 -4.18 22.54
CA HIS A 151 7.98 -4.81 22.02
C HIS A 151 7.44 -4.12 20.77
N PHE A 152 7.78 -2.86 20.55
CA PHE A 152 7.36 -2.09 19.39
C PHE A 152 8.06 -2.54 18.09
N LEU A 153 9.19 -3.26 18.18
CA LEU A 153 9.93 -3.75 17.01
C LEU A 153 9.11 -4.75 16.19
N HIS A 154 8.39 -5.66 16.87
CA HIS A 154 7.49 -6.60 16.21
C HIS A 154 6.38 -5.87 15.46
N GLY A 155 5.84 -4.80 16.06
CA GLY A 155 4.80 -3.99 15.45
C GLY A 155 5.25 -3.18 14.25
N ALA A 156 6.54 -2.85 14.17
CA ALA A 156 7.08 -2.05 13.07
C ALA A 156 7.44 -2.86 11.83
N LYS A 157 7.42 -4.21 11.88
CA LYS A 157 7.79 -5.06 10.74
C LYS A 157 6.89 -4.85 9.52
N ALA A 158 5.57 -4.87 9.72
CA ALA A 158 4.61 -4.65 8.64
C ALA A 158 4.70 -3.24 8.05
N LEU A 159 5.07 -2.25 8.89
CA LEU A 159 5.37 -0.90 8.43
C LEU A 159 6.64 -0.88 7.56
N LEU A 160 7.72 -1.53 7.99
CA LEU A 160 8.93 -1.64 7.17
C LEU A 160 8.66 -2.36 5.84
N ASP A 161 7.89 -3.45 5.86
CA ASP A 161 7.47 -4.15 4.64
C ASP A 161 6.69 -3.24 3.69
N SER A 162 5.86 -2.33 4.20
CA SER A 162 5.08 -1.39 3.38
C SER A 162 5.94 -0.41 2.59
N LEU A 163 7.19 -0.17 3.02
CA LEU A 163 8.14 0.69 2.32
C LEU A 163 8.79 0.01 1.11
N LYS A 164 8.74 -1.32 1.00
CA LYS A 164 9.38 -2.07 -0.09
C LYS A 164 8.76 -1.76 -1.44
N VAL A 165 9.51 -1.95 -2.51
CA VAL A 165 8.97 -1.89 -3.89
C VAL A 165 7.94 -2.98 -4.10
N SER A 166 8.26 -4.21 -3.73
CA SER A 166 7.37 -5.35 -3.92
C SER A 166 7.64 -6.49 -2.95
N THR A 167 6.73 -7.46 -2.94
CA THR A 167 6.93 -8.75 -2.27
C THR A 167 6.36 -9.88 -3.11
N THR A 168 6.88 -11.08 -2.86
CA THR A 168 6.44 -12.36 -3.44
C THR A 168 5.64 -13.16 -2.40
N GLY A 169 5.22 -14.38 -2.75
CA GLY A 169 4.58 -15.30 -1.80
C GLY A 169 3.09 -15.52 -2.02
N ARG A 170 2.51 -14.94 -3.07
CA ARG A 170 1.17 -15.32 -3.52
C ARG A 170 1.22 -16.64 -4.31
N SER A 171 0.20 -17.47 -4.13
CA SER A 171 0.05 -18.75 -4.85
C SER A 171 -0.20 -18.57 -6.36
N ASP A 172 -0.69 -17.41 -6.78
CA ASP A 172 -0.90 -17.07 -8.19
C ASP A 172 0.34 -16.53 -8.89
N GLY A 173 1.48 -16.41 -8.18
CA GLY A 173 2.74 -15.91 -8.74
C GLY A 173 2.76 -14.41 -9.04
N LEU A 174 1.70 -13.66 -8.70
CA LEU A 174 1.68 -12.21 -8.88
C LEU A 174 2.44 -11.52 -7.75
N TYR A 175 3.15 -10.46 -8.13
CA TYR A 175 3.82 -9.57 -7.17
C TYR A 175 2.82 -8.57 -6.59
N LEU A 176 2.96 -8.30 -5.29
CA LEU A 176 2.33 -7.15 -4.66
C LEU A 176 3.36 -6.01 -4.63
N HIS A 177 2.94 -4.85 -5.09
CA HIS A 177 3.72 -3.62 -5.11
C HIS A 177 3.21 -2.69 -3.99
N TYR A 178 4.09 -2.31 -3.07
CA TYR A 178 3.75 -1.47 -1.91
C TYR A 178 4.09 0.00 -2.19
N PHE A 179 4.55 0.75 -1.17
CA PHE A 179 4.83 2.17 -1.34
C PHE A 179 6.12 2.41 -2.15
N GLY A 180 7.15 1.57 -1.99
CA GLY A 180 8.33 1.58 -2.84
C GLY A 180 9.43 2.58 -2.49
N ALA A 181 9.50 3.04 -1.24
CA ALA A 181 10.58 3.91 -0.77
C ALA A 181 11.94 3.18 -0.61
N ILE A 182 11.96 1.85 -0.46
CA ILE A 182 13.17 1.03 -0.41
C ILE A 182 13.05 -0.16 -1.35
N VAL A 183 14.18 -0.68 -1.85
CA VAL A 183 14.18 -1.88 -2.71
C VAL A 183 13.72 -3.11 -1.94
N ASP A 184 14.35 -3.40 -0.81
CA ASP A 184 14.09 -4.56 0.05
C ASP A 184 14.47 -4.25 1.51
N ASP A 185 14.03 -5.08 2.48
CA ASP A 185 14.35 -4.90 3.90
C ASP A 185 15.51 -5.76 4.40
N SER A 186 16.19 -6.49 3.51
CA SER A 186 17.41 -7.22 3.85
C SER A 186 18.56 -6.28 4.22
N PRO A 187 19.49 -6.73 5.10
CA PRO A 187 20.59 -5.91 5.60
C PRO A 187 21.51 -5.31 4.52
N ASP A 188 21.56 -5.93 3.33
CA ASP A 188 22.35 -5.45 2.20
C ASP A 188 21.71 -4.26 1.48
N HIS A 189 20.39 -4.06 1.63
CA HIS A 189 19.62 -3.05 0.94
C HIS A 189 19.26 -1.88 1.86
N VAL A 190 19.11 -2.13 3.17
CA VAL A 190 18.67 -1.12 4.12
C VAL A 190 19.41 -1.22 5.46
N GLN A 191 19.76 -0.06 6.01
CA GLN A 191 20.04 0.10 7.44
C GLN A 191 18.79 0.61 8.12
N THR A 192 18.33 -0.11 9.15
CA THR A 192 17.14 0.31 9.90
C THR A 192 17.51 0.79 11.30
N GLU A 193 16.93 1.92 11.69
CA GLU A 193 17.02 2.51 13.01
C GLU A 193 15.64 2.63 13.64
N TYR A 194 15.51 2.16 14.86
CA TYR A 194 14.27 2.22 15.64
C TYR A 194 14.47 3.09 16.86
N ARG A 195 13.62 4.11 17.00
CA ARG A 195 13.61 5.04 18.14
C ARG A 195 12.26 5.10 18.80
N GLN A 196 12.28 5.42 20.09
CA GLN A 196 11.10 5.83 20.82
C GLN A 196 11.34 7.20 21.45
N GLN A 197 10.33 8.06 21.41
CA GLN A 197 10.31 9.37 22.05
C GLN A 197 9.06 9.49 22.93
N LEU A 198 9.24 9.92 24.18
CA LEU A 198 8.13 10.12 25.10
C LEU A 198 7.39 11.43 24.79
N VAL A 199 6.06 11.37 24.87
CA VAL A 199 5.16 12.53 24.76
C VAL A 199 4.31 12.68 26.02
N SER A 200 3.82 13.89 26.29
CA SER A 200 3.14 14.19 27.56
C SER A 200 1.70 13.68 27.63
N HIS A 201 1.06 13.44 26.48
CA HIS A 201 -0.34 13.00 26.42
C HIS A 201 -0.56 11.90 25.35
N PRO A 202 -1.37 10.85 25.63
CA PRO A 202 -1.63 9.77 24.67
C PRO A 202 -2.18 10.22 23.31
N SER A 203 -2.91 11.33 23.25
CA SER A 203 -3.43 11.90 21.98
C SER A 203 -2.33 12.41 21.04
N GLN A 204 -1.09 12.50 21.51
CA GLN A 204 0.07 12.88 20.71
C GLN A 204 0.81 11.67 20.14
N ALA A 205 0.36 10.44 20.46
CA ALA A 205 0.95 9.21 19.96
C ALA A 205 0.86 9.14 18.43
N ARG A 206 1.98 8.81 17.80
CA ARG A 206 2.16 8.82 16.34
C ARG A 206 3.44 8.09 15.96
N THR A 207 3.66 7.91 14.66
CA THR A 207 4.92 7.37 14.15
C THR A 207 5.47 8.28 13.06
N ARG A 208 6.73 8.70 13.21
CA ARG A 208 7.47 9.39 12.16
C ARG A 208 8.41 8.42 11.47
N ILE A 209 8.49 8.52 10.15
CA ILE A 209 9.29 7.67 9.29
C ILE A 209 10.16 8.58 8.44
N ILE A 210 11.46 8.31 8.47
CA ILE A 210 12.45 9.02 7.68
C ILE A 210 13.15 7.99 6.81
N VAL A 211 13.19 8.22 5.50
CA VAL A 211 13.92 7.39 4.54
C VAL A 211 14.82 8.28 3.71
N SER A 212 16.10 7.92 3.64
CA SER A 212 17.09 8.62 2.84
C SER A 212 18.07 7.64 2.20
N GLN A 213 18.89 8.14 1.28
CA GLN A 213 20.05 7.40 0.79
C GLN A 213 20.99 7.06 1.96
N SER A 214 21.49 5.84 2.00
CA SER A 214 22.52 5.41 2.96
C SER A 214 23.91 5.48 2.34
N ASN A 215 24.92 5.76 3.18
CA ASN A 215 26.34 5.66 2.86
C ASN A 215 26.94 4.36 3.47
N LEU A 216 26.22 3.25 3.29
CA LEU A 216 26.39 1.99 4.03
C LEU A 216 27.87 1.55 4.17
N SER A 217 28.40 1.67 5.40
CA SER A 217 29.53 0.90 5.94
C SER A 217 29.25 0.59 7.44
N GLY A 218 28.67 -0.58 7.73
CA GLY A 218 28.36 -1.06 9.09
C GLY A 218 27.01 -1.79 9.23
N PRO A 219 26.80 -2.61 10.30
CA PRO A 219 25.73 -3.62 10.38
C PRO A 219 24.30 -3.04 10.41
N GLY A 220 23.36 -3.82 9.85
CA GLY A 220 22.03 -3.43 9.34
C GLY A 220 20.87 -3.22 10.31
N LEU A 221 21.10 -3.11 11.62
CA LEU A 221 20.03 -2.75 12.58
C LEU A 221 20.60 -2.03 13.80
N ARG A 222 20.01 -0.87 14.14
CA ARG A 222 20.30 -0.14 15.39
C ARG A 222 18.99 0.18 16.11
N VAL A 223 18.94 -0.08 17.42
CA VAL A 223 17.81 0.29 18.27
C VAL A 223 18.33 1.28 19.30
N ILE A 224 17.74 2.48 19.33
CA ILE A 224 18.12 3.55 20.27
C ILE A 224 16.87 3.94 21.05
N THR A 225 16.91 3.74 22.37
CA THR A 225 15.85 4.20 23.27
C THR A 225 16.36 5.42 24.02
N ASP A 226 16.08 6.62 23.52
CA ASP A 226 16.37 7.84 24.27
C ASP A 226 15.30 8.00 25.35
N THR A 227 15.70 7.89 26.61
CA THR A 227 14.81 7.88 27.78
C THR A 227 14.40 9.27 28.28
N GLU A 228 14.85 10.36 27.65
CA GLU A 228 14.55 11.70 28.14
C GLU A 228 13.36 12.33 27.40
N PRO A 229 12.29 12.74 28.11
CA PRO A 229 11.17 13.43 27.50
C PRO A 229 11.61 14.80 27.00
N ILE A 230 11.35 15.11 25.73
CA ILE A 230 11.46 16.47 25.21
C ILE A 230 10.24 17.24 25.72
N VAL A 231 10.46 18.06 26.75
CA VAL A 231 9.46 19.00 27.27
C VAL A 231 9.36 20.15 26.27
N PHE A 232 8.20 20.28 25.62
CA PHE A 232 7.83 21.47 24.84
C PHE A 232 7.22 22.54 25.74
#